data_AF-A0A9C7V060-F1
#
_entry.id   AF-A0A9C7V060-F1
#
_cell.length_a   1.000
_cell.length_b   1.000
_cell.length_c   1.000
_cell.angle_alpha   90.00
_cell.angle_beta   90.00
_cell.angle_gamma   90.00
#
_symmetry.space_group_name_H-M   'P 1'
#
loop_
_entity.id
_entity.type
_entity.pdbx_description
1 polymer ?
#
loop_
_entity_poly.entity_id
_entity_poly.type
_entity_poly.pdbx_seq_one_letter_code
_entity_poly.pdbx_strand_id
1 'polypeptide(L)'
;MFQVFRNAWMDTQLRKKILYTLFIIILFRLGSNIFVPFLNNDAIQTMTSGASLLNYLDVMTGGSLGKGTLLAMSITPYINASIIIQLLAVAIPPLEKLQKEGEQGRKKLNTITKITSLAIAVLQAISFYIMLRNGTTVDNQHVAVLKYGDVNQVNPDMFSVVLSAIVIVACFVAGASMIIWLGDRINEKGIGNGIS
;
A
#
# COMPACT_ATOMS: atom_id res chain seq x y z
N MET A 1 0.33 13.11 32.78
CA MET A 1 0.64 12.57 31.44
C MET A 1 2.14 12.41 31.19
N PHE A 2 3.00 13.42 31.41
CA PHE A 2 4.47 13.28 31.24
C PHE A 2 5.12 12.21 32.13
N GLN A 3 4.60 11.98 33.34
CA GLN A 3 5.05 10.88 34.20
C GLN A 3 4.75 9.50 33.60
N VAL A 4 3.68 9.36 32.81
CA VAL A 4 3.32 8.09 32.13
C VAL A 4 4.33 7.78 31.02
N PHE A 5 4.73 8.79 30.23
CA PHE A 5 5.79 8.64 29.23
C PHE A 5 7.16 8.34 29.88
N ARG A 6 7.49 9.03 30.98
CA ARG A 6 8.72 8.76 31.74
C ARG A 6 8.73 7.34 32.32
N ASN A 7 7.61 6.87 32.85
CA ASN A 7 7.49 5.52 33.40
C ASN A 7 7.50 4.45 32.29
N ALA A 8 6.87 4.72 31.14
CA ALA A 8 6.95 3.86 29.96
C ALA A 8 8.39 3.76 29.41
N TRP A 9 9.19 4.82 29.50
CA TRP A 9 10.59 4.81 29.08
C TRP A 9 11.53 4.13 30.08
N MET A 10 11.16 4.14 31.37
CA MET A 10 11.89 3.46 32.44
C MET A 10 11.74 1.94 32.36
N ASP A 11 10.59 1.44 31.91
CA ASP A 11 10.39 0.02 31.65
C ASP A 11 11.20 -0.44 30.44
N THR A 12 12.15 -1.36 30.68
CA THR A 12 13.07 -1.86 29.65
C THR A 12 12.35 -2.68 28.57
N GLN A 13 11.23 -3.34 28.91
CA GLN A 13 10.44 -4.08 27.92
C GLN A 13 9.64 -3.13 27.03
N LEU A 14 8.97 -2.14 27.63
CA LEU A 14 8.19 -1.16 26.87
C LEU A 14 9.10 -0.33 25.96
N ARG A 15 10.26 0.14 26.46
CA ARG A 15 11.24 0.87 25.66
C ARG A 15 11.70 0.09 24.42
N LYS A 16 11.97 -1.22 24.55
CA LYS A 16 12.34 -2.07 23.41
C LYS A 16 11.24 -2.12 22.35
N LYS A 17 9.98 -2.25 22.78
CA LYS A 17 8.83 -2.26 21.85
C LYS A 17 8.61 -0.90 21.18
N ILE A 18 8.74 0.21 21.91
CA ILE A 18 8.66 1.58 21.35
C ILE A 18 9.73 1.79 20.29
N LEU A 19 10.99 1.46 20.61
CA LEU A 19 12.11 1.61 19.68
C LEU A 19 11.94 0.72 18.44
N TYR A 20 11.38 -0.48 18.60
CA TYR A 20 11.08 -1.37 17.49
C TYR A 20 10.00 -0.80 16.56
N THR A 21 8.89 -0.27 17.11
CA THR A 21 7.86 0.41 16.31
C THR A 21 8.44 1.64 15.60
N LEU A 22 9.24 2.47 16.29
CA LEU A 22 9.88 3.64 15.70
C LEU A 22 10.82 3.25 14.54
N PHE A 23 11.59 2.17 14.71
CA PHE A 23 12.47 1.65 13.68
C PHE A 23 11.70 1.22 12.43
N ILE A 24 10.54 0.56 12.59
CA ILE A 24 9.69 0.19 11.45
C ILE A 24 9.10 1.42 10.76
N ILE A 25 8.70 2.46 11.51
CA ILE A 25 8.21 3.71 10.92
C ILE A 25 9.30 4.38 10.07
N ILE A 26 10.56 4.36 10.54
CA ILE A 26 11.70 4.86 9.75
C ILE A 26 11.88 4.04 8.48
N LEU A 27 11.82 2.70 8.56
CA LEU A 27 11.89 1.83 7.38
C LEU A 27 10.76 2.11 6.38
N PHE A 28 9.53 2.31 6.87
CA PHE A 28 8.40 2.70 6.03
C PHE A 28 8.67 4.03 5.31
N ARG A 29 9.19 5.04 6.03
CA ARG A 29 9.55 6.34 5.44
C ARG A 29 10.68 6.27 4.43
N LEU A 30 11.65 5.38 4.64
CA LEU A 30 12.70 5.11 3.63
C LEU A 30 12.09 4.43 2.40
N GLY A 31 11.19 3.47 2.58
CA GLY A 31 10.46 2.82 1.49
C GLY A 31 9.58 3.80 0.68
N SER A 32 8.98 4.80 1.32
CA SER A 32 8.21 5.85 0.64
C SER A 32 9.05 6.84 -0.16
N ASN A 33 10.38 6.67 -0.20
CA ASN A 33 11.29 7.42 -1.08
C ASN A 33 11.93 6.51 -2.15
N ILE A 34 11.54 5.24 -2.25
CA ILE A 34 11.98 4.34 -3.32
C ILE A 34 10.99 4.47 -4.47
N PHE A 35 11.45 5.03 -5.59
CA PHE A 35 10.65 5.23 -6.79
C PHE A 35 10.46 3.93 -7.56
N VAL A 36 9.27 3.74 -8.13
CA VAL A 36 9.03 2.62 -9.05
C VAL A 36 9.73 2.91 -10.38
N PRO A 37 10.52 1.97 -10.92
CA PRO A 37 11.17 2.17 -12.22
C PRO A 37 10.13 2.37 -13.32
N PHE A 38 10.51 3.11 -14.37
CA PHE A 38 9.67 3.42 -15.53
C PHE A 38 8.54 4.43 -15.31
N LEU A 39 8.42 5.03 -14.12
CA LEU A 39 7.49 6.14 -13.85
C LEU A 39 8.21 7.50 -13.90
N ASN A 40 7.53 8.51 -14.43
CA ASN A 40 7.95 9.91 -14.33
C ASN A 40 7.28 10.58 -13.12
N ASN A 41 8.07 10.86 -12.09
CA ASN A 41 7.57 11.41 -10.82
C ASN A 41 6.99 12.81 -10.97
N ASP A 42 7.55 13.65 -11.84
CA ASP A 42 7.08 15.04 -12.03
C ASP A 42 5.71 15.07 -12.71
N ALA A 43 5.47 14.13 -13.63
CA ALA A 43 4.18 13.95 -14.29
C ALA A 43 3.10 13.43 -13.31
N ILE A 44 3.47 12.49 -12.43
CA ILE A 44 2.55 11.98 -11.39
C ILE A 44 2.19 13.09 -10.40
N GLN A 45 3.17 13.87 -9.95
CA GLN A 45 2.93 14.96 -9.01
C GLN A 45 1.98 16.01 -9.60
N THR A 46 2.12 16.30 -10.89
CA THR A 46 1.22 17.24 -11.60
C THR A 46 -0.20 16.67 -11.72
N MET A 47 -0.34 15.38 -12.06
CA MET A 47 -1.63 14.69 -12.13
C MET A 47 -2.34 14.65 -10.76
N THR A 48 -1.61 14.35 -9.69
CA THR A 48 -2.14 14.29 -8.33
C THR A 48 -2.53 15.67 -7.80
N SER A 49 -1.80 16.73 -8.18
CA SER A 49 -2.09 18.11 -7.76
C SER A 49 -3.33 18.68 -8.45
N GLY A 50 -3.60 18.31 -9.71
CA GLY A 50 -4.78 18.76 -10.46
C GLY A 50 -6.09 18.05 -10.07
N ALA A 51 -6.02 16.84 -9.52
CA ALA A 51 -7.19 16.04 -9.19
C ALA A 51 -7.44 15.99 -7.67
N SER A 52 -8.48 16.70 -7.22
CA SER A 52 -8.86 16.79 -5.79
C SER A 52 -8.96 15.43 -5.09
N LEU A 53 -9.59 14.44 -5.74
CA LEU A 53 -9.69 13.07 -5.20
C LEU A 53 -8.34 12.37 -5.07
N LEU A 54 -7.45 12.52 -6.06
CA LEU A 54 -6.12 11.90 -6.02
C LEU A 54 -5.23 12.53 -4.95
N ASN A 55 -5.38 13.84 -4.71
CA ASN A 55 -4.68 14.52 -3.62
C ASN A 55 -5.13 13.99 -2.24
N TYR A 56 -6.43 13.77 -2.02
CA TYR A 56 -6.90 13.11 -0.79
C TYR A 56 -6.29 11.71 -0.61
N LEU A 57 -6.23 10.92 -1.69
CA LEU A 57 -5.59 9.60 -1.65
C LEU A 57 -4.08 9.70 -1.36
N ASP A 58 -3.41 10.73 -1.85
CA ASP A 58 -1.98 10.94 -1.58
C ASP A 58 -1.70 11.26 -0.11
N VAL A 59 -2.52 12.12 0.50
CA VAL A 59 -2.45 12.40 1.94
C VAL A 59 -2.67 11.11 2.75
N MET A 60 -3.64 10.27 2.37
CA MET A 60 -3.88 8.99 3.03
C MET A 60 -2.73 7.97 2.86
N THR A 61 -1.97 8.07 1.77
CA THR A 61 -0.78 7.22 1.52
C THR A 61 0.51 7.85 2.06
N GLY A 62 0.42 8.99 2.74
CA GLY A 62 1.55 9.70 3.36
C GLY A 62 2.48 10.41 2.38
N GLY A 63 1.98 10.76 1.19
CA GLY A 63 2.74 11.39 0.09
C GLY A 63 3.41 10.39 -0.85
N SER A 64 3.08 9.10 -0.73
CA SER A 64 3.72 8.01 -1.49
C SER A 64 3.15 7.87 -2.90
N LEU A 65 1.88 8.29 -3.09
CA LEU A 65 1.15 8.20 -4.35
C LEU A 65 1.58 9.31 -5.32
N GLY A 66 1.64 10.56 -4.85
CA GLY A 66 2.05 11.72 -5.64
C GLY A 66 3.51 11.66 -6.09
N LYS A 67 4.32 10.82 -5.45
CA LYS A 67 5.71 10.54 -5.81
C LYS A 67 5.91 9.28 -6.64
N GLY A 68 4.87 8.50 -6.93
CA GLY A 68 5.02 7.24 -7.70
C GLY A 68 5.96 6.22 -7.04
N THR A 69 5.90 6.10 -5.70
CA THR A 69 6.84 5.26 -4.94
C THR A 69 6.35 3.81 -4.80
N LEU A 70 7.24 2.91 -4.39
CA LEU A 70 6.92 1.50 -4.13
C LEU A 70 5.71 1.33 -3.19
N LEU A 71 5.53 2.29 -2.28
CA LEU A 71 4.49 2.28 -1.25
C LEU A 71 3.24 3.10 -1.65
N ALA A 72 3.07 3.44 -2.93
CA ALA A 72 1.94 4.24 -3.41
C ALA A 72 0.56 3.68 -3.04
N MET A 73 0.41 2.35 -2.99
CA MET A 73 -0.85 1.71 -2.59
C MET A 73 -1.04 1.62 -1.07
N SER A 74 0.03 1.86 -0.29
CA SER A 74 0.04 1.83 1.17
C SER A 74 -0.63 0.57 1.76
N ILE A 75 -1.30 0.71 2.90
CA ILE A 75 -2.05 -0.31 3.63
C ILE A 75 -3.49 -0.51 3.09
N THR A 76 -3.94 0.33 2.16
CA THR A 76 -5.33 0.42 1.70
C THR A 76 -5.91 -0.89 1.16
N PRO A 77 -5.19 -1.69 0.34
CA PRO A 77 -5.71 -2.99 -0.14
C PRO A 77 -6.03 -3.95 1.01
N TYR A 78 -5.25 -3.91 2.08
CA TYR A 78 -5.47 -4.73 3.27
C TYR A 78 -6.66 -4.24 4.08
N ILE A 79 -6.78 -2.93 4.31
CA ILE A 79 -7.94 -2.34 4.99
C ILE A 79 -9.23 -2.75 4.26
N ASN A 80 -9.27 -2.57 2.94
CA ASN A 80 -10.44 -2.93 2.12
C ASN A 80 -10.73 -4.44 2.18
N ALA A 81 -9.71 -5.29 2.06
CA ALA A 81 -9.89 -6.74 2.20
C ALA A 81 -10.45 -7.12 3.58
N SER A 82 -9.96 -6.50 4.65
CA SER A 82 -10.41 -6.79 6.02
C SER A 82 -11.87 -6.41 6.22
N ILE A 83 -12.31 -5.28 5.66
CA ILE A 83 -13.72 -4.85 5.69
C ILE A 83 -14.58 -5.83 4.88
N ILE A 84 -14.14 -6.23 3.69
CA ILE A 84 -14.87 -7.19 2.85
C ILE A 84 -15.04 -8.53 3.58
N ILE A 85 -13.97 -9.08 4.17
CA ILE A 85 -14.04 -10.35 4.90
C ILE A 85 -14.91 -10.22 6.16
N GLN A 86 -14.87 -9.09 6.87
CA GLN A 86 -15.75 -8.83 8.00
C GLN A 86 -17.22 -8.79 7.58
N LEU A 87 -17.55 -8.15 6.47
CA LEU A 87 -18.92 -8.12 5.93
C LEU A 87 -19.35 -9.50 5.43
N LEU A 88 -18.47 -10.22 4.74
CA LEU A 88 -18.74 -11.59 4.29
C LEU A 88 -18.91 -12.57 5.45
N ALA A 89 -18.21 -12.37 6.57
CA ALA A 89 -18.38 -13.19 7.77
C ALA A 89 -19.78 -13.06 8.37
N VAL A 90 -20.46 -11.93 8.18
CA VAL A 90 -21.88 -11.75 8.58
C VAL A 90 -22.82 -12.44 7.60
N ALA A 91 -22.49 -12.45 6.31
CA ALA A 91 -23.33 -13.03 5.26
C ALA A 91 -23.18 -14.55 5.07
N ILE A 92 -22.00 -15.11 5.38
CA ILE A 92 -21.62 -16.49 5.07
C ILE A 92 -21.42 -17.30 6.37
N PRO A 93 -22.28 -18.30 6.66
CA PRO A 93 -22.24 -19.09 7.89
C PRO A 93 -20.89 -19.76 8.24
N PRO A 94 -20.12 -20.32 7.28
CA PRO A 94 -18.81 -20.89 7.62
C PRO A 94 -17.77 -19.84 8.03
N LEU A 95 -17.81 -18.63 7.49
CA LEU A 95 -16.91 -17.55 7.92
C LEU A 95 -17.33 -17.00 9.30
N GLU A 96 -18.64 -16.93 9.57
CA GLU A 96 -19.16 -16.57 10.89
C GLU A 96 -18.72 -17.56 11.98
N LYS A 97 -18.71 -18.86 11.68
CA LYS A 97 -18.23 -19.91 12.59
C LYS A 97 -16.74 -19.71 12.91
N LEU A 98 -15.91 -19.45 11.90
CA LEU A 98 -14.49 -19.12 12.10
C LEU A 98 -14.29 -17.86 12.97
N GLN A 99 -15.21 -16.90 12.90
CA GLN A 99 -15.15 -15.71 13.76
C GLN A 99 -15.48 -16.05 15.23
N LYS A 100 -16.35 -17.05 15.45
CA LYS A 100 -16.80 -17.52 16.77
C LYS A 100 -15.88 -18.57 17.41
N GLU A 101 -15.03 -19.24 16.63
CA GLU A 101 -14.05 -20.27 17.07
C GLU A 101 -12.87 -19.73 17.92
N GLY A 102 -12.89 -18.46 18.32
CA GLY A 102 -11.88 -17.86 19.20
C GLY A 102 -10.56 -17.55 18.49
N GLU A 103 -9.43 -17.80 19.16
CA GLU A 103 -8.11 -17.33 18.70
C GLU A 103 -7.61 -18.06 17.43
N GLN A 104 -7.86 -19.36 17.31
CA GLN A 104 -7.48 -20.13 16.11
C GLN A 104 -8.31 -19.71 14.89
N GLY A 105 -9.61 -19.49 15.07
CA GLY A 105 -10.51 -19.03 14.01
C GLY A 105 -10.16 -17.62 13.52
N ARG A 106 -9.81 -16.71 14.44
CA ARG A 106 -9.29 -15.37 14.10
C ARG A 106 -7.99 -15.43 13.30
N LYS A 107 -7.07 -16.34 13.62
CA LYS A 107 -5.84 -16.53 12.82
C LYS A 107 -6.16 -16.99 11.39
N LYS A 108 -7.10 -17.93 11.21
CA LYS A 108 -7.54 -18.38 9.88
C LYS A 108 -8.19 -17.24 9.09
N LEU A 109 -9.08 -16.46 9.70
CA LEU A 109 -9.70 -15.29 9.07
C LEU A 109 -8.66 -14.23 8.66
N ASN A 110 -7.63 -14.02 9.49
CA ASN A 110 -6.54 -13.12 9.15
C ASN A 110 -5.76 -13.60 7.92
N THR A 111 -5.45 -14.90 7.83
CA THR A 111 -4.80 -15.47 6.65
C THR A 111 -5.65 -15.31 5.38
N ILE A 112 -6.96 -15.55 5.48
CA ILE A 112 -7.89 -15.33 4.36
C ILE A 112 -7.86 -13.86 3.93
N THR A 113 -7.94 -12.94 4.90
CA THR A 113 -7.88 -11.49 4.66
C THR A 113 -6.60 -11.09 3.94
N LYS A 114 -5.44 -11.66 4.33
CA LYS A 114 -4.16 -11.41 3.67
C LYS A 114 -4.16 -11.87 2.22
N ILE A 115 -4.66 -13.07 1.94
CA ILE A 115 -4.75 -13.60 0.58
C ILE A 115 -5.71 -12.76 -0.28
N THR A 116 -6.86 -12.39 0.26
CA THR A 116 -7.81 -11.50 -0.41
C THR A 116 -7.19 -10.13 -0.66
N SER A 117 -6.42 -9.58 0.29
CA SER A 117 -5.72 -8.31 0.11
C SER A 117 -4.69 -8.36 -1.00
N LEU A 118 -3.98 -9.48 -1.16
CA LEU A 118 -3.02 -9.68 -2.25
C LEU A 118 -3.73 -9.70 -3.60
N ALA A 119 -4.86 -10.40 -3.71
CA ALA A 119 -5.66 -10.43 -4.93
C ALA A 119 -6.19 -9.03 -5.29
N ILE A 120 -6.72 -8.29 -4.31
CA ILE A 120 -7.18 -6.91 -4.49
C ILE A 120 -6.00 -6.01 -4.89
N ALA A 121 -4.84 -6.18 -4.27
CA ALA A 121 -3.65 -5.38 -4.58
C ALA A 121 -3.19 -5.61 -6.04
N VAL A 122 -3.22 -6.84 -6.54
CA VAL A 122 -2.90 -7.14 -7.94
C VAL A 122 -3.89 -6.45 -8.88
N LEU A 123 -5.19 -6.59 -8.62
CA LEU A 123 -6.23 -5.95 -9.44
C LEU A 123 -6.09 -4.42 -9.42
N GLN A 124 -5.89 -3.82 -8.25
CA GLN A 124 -5.73 -2.39 -8.08
C GLN A 124 -4.42 -1.88 -8.73
N ALA A 125 -3.32 -2.65 -8.66
CA ALA A 125 -2.07 -2.30 -9.32
C ALA A 125 -2.22 -2.30 -10.86
N ILE A 126 -2.99 -3.25 -11.41
CA ILE A 126 -3.34 -3.26 -12.84
C ILE A 126 -4.20 -2.06 -13.20
N SER A 127 -5.23 -1.74 -12.41
CA SER A 127 -6.06 -0.54 -12.62
C SER A 127 -5.24 0.74 -12.56
N PHE A 128 -4.32 0.85 -11.60
CA PHE A 128 -3.37 1.97 -11.52
C PHE A 128 -2.48 2.04 -12.74
N TYR A 129 -1.93 0.91 -13.20
CA TYR A 129 -1.13 0.86 -14.41
C TYR A 129 -1.92 1.35 -15.64
N ILE A 130 -3.17 0.93 -15.82
CA ILE A 130 -4.03 1.38 -16.94
C ILE A 130 -4.32 2.89 -16.82
N MET A 131 -4.59 3.38 -15.61
CA MET A 131 -4.80 4.81 -15.37
C MET A 131 -3.54 5.64 -15.71
N LEU A 132 -2.36 5.16 -15.30
CA LEU A 132 -1.07 5.81 -15.60
C LEU A 132 -0.74 5.72 -17.09
N ARG A 133 -1.13 4.62 -17.77
CA ARG A 133 -0.95 4.44 -19.21
C ARG A 133 -1.76 5.42 -20.04
N ASN A 134 -2.95 5.79 -19.57
CA ASN A 134 -3.79 6.79 -20.24
C ASN A 134 -3.21 8.22 -20.13
N GLY A 135 -2.13 8.41 -19.36
CA GLY A 135 -1.38 9.66 -19.21
C GLY A 135 -2.18 10.77 -18.54
N THR A 136 -1.54 11.95 -18.40
CA THR A 136 -2.20 13.16 -17.90
C THR A 136 -2.09 14.26 -18.95
N THR A 137 -3.14 15.08 -19.09
CA THR A 137 -3.16 16.21 -20.03
C THR A 137 -2.95 17.49 -19.22
N VAL A 138 -1.83 18.18 -19.45
CA VAL A 138 -1.50 19.46 -18.83
C VAL A 138 -1.31 20.45 -19.97
N ASP A 139 -2.04 21.58 -19.95
CA ASP A 139 -1.99 22.63 -20.97
C ASP A 139 -2.15 22.14 -22.44
N ASN A 140 -3.18 21.33 -22.70
CA ASN A 140 -3.46 20.72 -24.02
C ASN A 140 -2.31 19.87 -24.61
N GLN A 141 -1.33 19.47 -23.79
CA GLN A 141 -0.25 18.56 -24.16
C GLN A 141 -0.34 17.29 -23.32
N HIS A 142 -0.18 16.14 -23.95
CA HIS A 142 -0.17 14.85 -23.27
C HIS A 142 1.19 14.63 -22.62
N VAL A 143 1.23 14.50 -21.30
CA VAL A 143 2.44 14.17 -20.55
C VAL A 143 2.44 12.68 -20.24
N ALA A 144 3.43 11.99 -20.81
CA ALA A 144 3.62 10.58 -20.59
C ALA A 144 4.07 10.30 -19.15
N VAL A 145 3.24 9.55 -18.42
CA VAL A 145 3.54 9.12 -17.05
C VAL A 145 4.40 7.85 -17.04
N LEU A 146 4.32 7.05 -18.11
CA LEU A 146 5.13 5.85 -18.33
C LEU A 146 6.28 6.15 -19.31
N LYS A 147 7.49 5.71 -18.96
CA LYS A 147 8.67 5.82 -19.87
C LYS A 147 8.54 4.94 -21.12
N TYR A 148 7.75 3.86 -21.03
CA TYR A 148 7.46 2.94 -22.13
C TYR A 148 5.98 2.55 -22.11
N GLY A 149 5.29 2.60 -23.25
CA GLY A 149 3.90 2.15 -23.39
C GLY A 149 2.83 3.23 -23.25
N ASP A 150 3.23 4.50 -23.33
CA ASP A 150 2.34 5.65 -23.42
C ASP A 150 1.34 5.51 -24.60
N VAL A 151 0.10 5.99 -24.43
CA VAL A 151 -0.94 5.92 -25.46
C VAL A 151 -0.57 6.65 -26.76
N ASN A 152 0.35 7.61 -26.73
CA ASN A 152 0.81 8.35 -27.91
C ASN A 152 2.14 7.84 -28.48
N GLN A 153 2.70 6.75 -27.96
CA GLN A 153 3.96 6.21 -28.47
C GLN A 153 3.76 5.55 -29.84
N VAL A 154 4.31 6.16 -30.89
CA VAL A 154 4.31 5.61 -32.25
C VAL A 154 5.35 4.49 -32.32
N ASN A 155 4.89 3.26 -32.57
CA ASN A 155 5.65 1.99 -32.53
C ASN A 155 6.23 1.63 -31.15
N PRO A 156 5.38 1.24 -30.18
CA PRO A 156 5.89 0.71 -28.92
C PRO A 156 6.42 -0.71 -29.13
N ASP A 157 7.67 -0.95 -28.73
CA ASP A 157 8.18 -2.31 -28.58
C ASP A 157 7.29 -3.07 -27.59
N MET A 158 6.44 -3.95 -28.12
CA MET A 158 5.40 -4.64 -27.35
C MET A 158 6.00 -5.43 -26.18
N PHE A 159 7.22 -5.94 -26.33
CA PHE A 159 7.99 -6.60 -25.29
C PHE A 159 8.38 -5.65 -24.14
N SER A 160 8.85 -4.44 -24.47
CA SER A 160 9.23 -3.42 -23.49
C SER A 160 8.04 -2.91 -22.69
N VAL A 161 6.87 -2.77 -23.33
CA VAL A 161 5.60 -2.37 -22.68
C VAL A 161 5.10 -3.43 -21.70
N VAL A 162 5.12 -4.70 -22.11
CA VAL A 162 4.68 -5.80 -21.25
C VAL A 162 5.64 -5.98 -20.07
N LEU A 163 6.94 -5.87 -20.31
CA LEU A 163 7.95 -5.96 -19.25
C LEU A 163 7.81 -4.81 -18.25
N SER A 164 7.66 -3.56 -18.71
CA SER A 164 7.44 -2.42 -17.80
C SER A 164 6.14 -2.56 -17.00
N ALA A 165 5.06 -3.04 -17.62
CA ALA A 165 3.80 -3.31 -16.93
C ALA A 165 3.95 -4.33 -15.81
N ILE A 166 4.60 -5.46 -16.10
CA ILE A 166 4.85 -6.52 -15.12
C ILE A 166 5.71 -5.99 -13.98
N VAL A 167 6.77 -5.24 -14.28
CA VAL A 167 7.66 -4.68 -13.25
C VAL A 167 6.92 -3.67 -12.37
N ILE A 168 6.13 -2.76 -12.94
CA ILE A 168 5.37 -1.76 -12.17
C ILE A 168 4.35 -2.46 -11.26
N VAL A 169 3.58 -3.41 -11.80
CA VAL A 169 2.60 -4.17 -11.01
C VAL A 169 3.29 -4.96 -9.91
N ALA A 170 4.39 -5.66 -10.22
CA ALA A 170 5.17 -6.40 -9.23
C ALA A 170 5.72 -5.48 -8.13
N CYS A 171 6.22 -4.30 -8.47
CA CYS A 171 6.71 -3.30 -7.52
C CYS A 171 5.60 -2.84 -6.57
N PHE A 172 4.41 -2.50 -7.07
CA PHE A 172 3.29 -2.08 -6.24
C PHE A 172 2.76 -3.21 -5.35
N VAL A 173 2.65 -4.43 -5.89
CA VAL A 173 2.21 -5.61 -5.13
C VAL A 173 3.24 -5.98 -4.06
N ALA A 174 4.54 -5.90 -4.38
CA ALA A 174 5.62 -6.14 -3.43
C ALA A 174 5.62 -5.07 -2.33
N GLY A 175 5.43 -3.79 -2.68
CA GLY A 175 5.31 -2.70 -1.71
C GLY A 175 4.13 -2.88 -0.76
N ALA A 176 2.94 -3.16 -1.28
CA ALA A 176 1.76 -3.43 -0.46
C ALA A 176 1.96 -4.64 0.47
N SER A 177 2.53 -5.74 -0.06
CA SER A 177 2.81 -6.95 0.72
C SER A 177 3.87 -6.72 1.80
N MET A 178 4.90 -5.91 1.51
CA MET A 178 5.93 -5.52 2.47
C MET A 178 5.33 -4.72 3.63
N ILE A 179 4.40 -3.80 3.37
CA ILE A 179 3.74 -3.02 4.43
C ILE A 179 2.92 -3.93 5.33
N ILE A 180 2.15 -4.87 4.77
CA ILE A 180 1.37 -5.84 5.57
C ILE A 180 2.32 -6.63 6.49
N TRP A 181 3.45 -7.08 5.95
CA TRP A 181 4.45 -7.79 6.73
C TRP A 181 5.07 -6.92 7.84
N LEU A 182 5.38 -5.65 7.56
CA LEU A 182 5.87 -4.71 8.58
C LEU A 182 4.82 -4.46 9.67
N GLY A 183 3.55 -4.35 9.29
CA GLY A 183 2.43 -4.22 10.22
C GLY A 183 2.29 -5.42 11.16
N ASP A 184 2.39 -6.64 10.63
CA ASP A 184 2.42 -7.87 11.45
C ASP A 184 3.58 -7.87 12.45
N ARG A 185 4.76 -7.38 12.02
CA ARG A 185 5.94 -7.30 12.89
C ARG A 185 5.76 -6.31 14.03
N ILE A 186 5.06 -5.20 13.82
CA ILE A 186 4.67 -4.29 14.91
C ILE A 186 3.68 -5.00 15.85
N ASN A 187 2.70 -5.76 15.33
CA ASN A 187 1.73 -6.47 16.18
C ASN A 187 2.41 -7.52 17.09
N GLU A 188 3.43 -8.21 16.61
CA GLU A 188 4.15 -9.23 17.38
C GLU A 188 5.16 -8.65 18.39
N LYS A 189 5.95 -7.65 17.96
CA LYS A 189 7.15 -7.19 18.68
C LYS A 189 7.12 -5.72 19.09
N GLY A 190 6.21 -4.94 18.52
CA GLY A 190 6.05 -3.52 18.79
C GLY A 190 4.98 -3.23 19.84
N ILE A 191 4.58 -1.96 19.88
CA ILE A 191 3.42 -1.47 20.63
C ILE A 191 2.34 -1.04 19.63
N GLY A 192 1.09 -1.37 19.96
CA GLY A 192 -0.09 -0.96 19.21
C GLY A 192 -0.48 -1.94 18.11
N ASN A 193 -1.26 -1.44 17.16
CA ASN A 193 -1.64 -2.15 15.94
C ASN A 193 -0.87 -1.54 14.77
N GLY A 194 0.04 -2.28 14.15
CA GLY A 194 0.93 -1.79 13.09
C GLY A 194 0.25 -1.40 11.78
N ILE A 195 -1.01 -1.79 11.61
CA ILE A 195 -1.83 -1.46 10.43
C ILE A 195 -2.62 -0.17 10.68
N SER A 196 -2.78 0.23 11.95
CA SER A 196 -3.45 1.45 12.39
C SER A 196 -2.47 2.59 12.58
#